data_AF-A0A2V1H127-F1
#
_entry.id   AF-A0A2V1H127-F1
#
_cell.length_a   1.000
_cell.length_b   1.000
_cell.length_c   1.000
_cell.angle_alpha   90.00
_cell.angle_beta   90.00
_cell.angle_gamma   90.00
#
_symmetry.space_group_name_H-M   'P 1'
#
loop_
_entity.id
_entity.type
_entity.pdbx_description
1 polymer ?
#
loop_
_entity_poly.entity_id
_entity_poly.type
_entity_poly.pdbx_seq_one_letter_code
_entity_poly.pdbx_strand_id
1 'polypeptide(L)'
;MLLIRSSCILLVVFLFGCQSVPVYKTQYILEPPRDNQGRSCVLSCDVPRQQCSASSAVQQKVCNTQQQAKTNQWQLCLDTLEDPADCQEPEIKDCSQVDAGICEVTYRGCYQECGGEIQQRRICTEGC
;
A
#
# COMPACT_ATOMS: atom_id res chain seq x y z
N MET A 1 37.52 -36.71 -11.85
CA MET A 1 36.75 -35.95 -12.87
C MET A 1 35.24 -35.85 -12.58
N LEU A 2 34.61 -36.77 -11.83
CA LEU A 2 33.16 -36.71 -11.52
C LEU A 2 32.78 -35.66 -10.45
N LEU A 3 33.63 -35.41 -9.44
CA LEU A 3 33.34 -34.47 -8.34
C LEU A 3 33.27 -33.00 -8.78
N ILE A 4 34.07 -32.61 -9.79
CA ILE A 4 34.09 -31.25 -10.35
C ILE A 4 32.80 -30.97 -11.14
N ARG A 5 32.25 -32.00 -11.81
CA ARG A 5 30.98 -31.90 -12.55
C ARG A 5 29.78 -31.70 -11.62
N SER A 6 29.76 -32.39 -10.48
CA SER A 6 28.69 -32.24 -9.47
C SER A 6 28.72 -30.88 -8.77
N SER A 7 29.90 -30.28 -8.59
CA SER A 7 30.08 -28.96 -7.99
C SER A 7 29.52 -27.83 -8.87
N CYS A 8 29.66 -27.92 -10.20
CA CYS A 8 29.05 -26.97 -11.13
C CYS A 8 27.52 -27.05 -11.16
N ILE A 9 26.93 -28.24 -11.01
CA ILE A 9 25.47 -28.42 -11.06
C ILE A 9 24.79 -27.79 -9.84
N LEU A 10 25.39 -27.89 -8.65
CA LEU A 10 24.88 -27.25 -7.42
C LEU A 10 24.90 -25.72 -7.51
N LEU A 11 25.92 -25.15 -8.16
CA LEU A 11 26.08 -23.70 -8.30
C LEU A 11 25.08 -23.10 -9.30
N VAL A 12 24.70 -23.85 -10.33
CA VAL A 12 23.69 -23.45 -11.31
C VAL A 12 22.28 -23.47 -10.70
N VAL A 13 21.95 -24.44 -9.86
CA VAL A 13 20.63 -24.52 -9.18
C VAL A 13 20.41 -23.35 -8.22
N PHE A 14 21.47 -22.87 -7.55
CA PHE A 14 21.38 -21.69 -6.67
C PHE A 14 21.13 -20.39 -7.45
N LEU A 15 21.67 -20.25 -8.67
CA LEU A 15 21.45 -19.07 -9.51
C LEU A 15 20.03 -19.00 -10.11
N PHE A 16 19.34 -20.14 -10.23
CA PHE A 16 17.92 -20.20 -10.62
C PHE A 16 16.96 -20.24 -9.43
N GLY A 17 17.43 -20.10 -8.19
CA GLY A 17 16.60 -20.12 -6.98
C GLY A 17 15.93 -18.77 -6.66
N CYS A 18 16.42 -17.66 -7.21
CA CYS A 18 15.86 -16.31 -7.02
C CYS A 18 14.86 -15.93 -8.13
N GLN A 19 14.04 -16.87 -8.59
CA GLN A 19 12.96 -16.55 -9.52
C GLN A 19 11.88 -15.83 -8.71
N SER A 20 11.67 -14.55 -9.05
CA SER A 20 10.69 -13.63 -8.47
C SER A 20 9.36 -14.35 -8.20
N VAL A 21 8.99 -14.46 -6.92
CA VAL A 21 7.68 -15.00 -6.54
C VAL A 21 6.62 -14.06 -7.10
N PRO A 22 5.61 -14.56 -7.83
CA PRO A 22 4.60 -13.71 -8.42
C PRO A 22 3.77 -13.02 -7.33
N VAL A 23 3.76 -11.68 -7.35
CA VAL A 23 2.98 -10.85 -6.45
C VAL A 23 1.63 -10.60 -7.11
N TYR A 24 0.56 -11.08 -6.47
CA TYR A 24 -0.81 -10.88 -6.93
C TYR A 24 -1.51 -9.77 -6.16
N LYS A 25 -2.19 -8.87 -6.87
CA LYS A 25 -3.09 -7.87 -6.30
C LYS A 25 -4.53 -8.10 -6.76
N THR A 26 -5.47 -7.77 -5.89
CA THR A 26 -6.89 -7.80 -6.20
C THR A 26 -7.28 -6.47 -6.85
N GLN A 27 -7.80 -6.54 -8.07
CA GLN A 27 -8.35 -5.41 -8.80
C GLN A 27 -9.87 -5.53 -8.88
N TYR A 28 -10.56 -4.40 -8.77
CA TYR A 28 -12.01 -4.30 -8.89
C TYR A 28 -12.37 -3.61 -10.19
N ILE A 29 -13.26 -4.21 -10.97
CA ILE A 29 -13.84 -3.65 -12.19
C ILE A 29 -15.29 -3.30 -11.86
N LEU A 30 -15.66 -2.05 -12.12
CA LEU A 30 -16.97 -1.47 -11.79
C LEU A 30 -17.79 -1.35 -13.08
N GLU A 31 -18.92 -2.05 -13.14
CA GLU A 31 -19.86 -1.96 -14.25
C GLU A 31 -21.08 -1.11 -13.86
N PRO A 32 -21.36 0.00 -14.56
CA PRO A 32 -22.40 0.93 -14.16
C PRO A 32 -23.79 0.31 -14.32
N PRO A 33 -24.75 0.68 -13.45
CA PRO A 33 -26.12 0.23 -13.58
C PRO A 33 -26.72 0.62 -14.94
N ARG A 34 -27.57 -0.27 -15.48
CA ARG A 34 -28.26 -0.05 -16.76
C ARG A 34 -29.31 1.05 -16.67
N ASP A 35 -29.82 1.31 -15.48
CA ASP A 35 -30.89 2.27 -15.23
C ASP A 35 -30.37 3.69 -14.94
N ASN A 36 -31.12 4.70 -15.38
CA ASN A 36 -30.76 6.11 -15.21
C ASN A 36 -30.82 6.57 -13.74
N GLN A 37 -31.72 6.00 -12.94
CA GLN A 37 -31.80 6.27 -11.50
C GLN A 37 -30.58 5.68 -10.79
N GLY A 38 -30.18 4.46 -11.15
CA GLY A 38 -28.95 3.82 -10.64
C GLY A 38 -27.69 4.64 -10.95
N ARG A 39 -27.57 5.18 -12.17
CA ARG A 39 -26.43 6.04 -12.54
C ARG A 39 -26.37 7.32 -11.72
N SER A 40 -27.54 7.93 -11.49
CA SER A 40 -27.65 9.12 -10.65
C SER A 40 -27.33 8.83 -9.18
N CYS A 41 -27.71 7.64 -8.69
CA CYS A 41 -27.35 7.15 -7.37
C CYS A 41 -25.82 7.02 -7.21
N VAL A 42 -25.12 6.43 -8.18
CA VAL A 42 -23.65 6.28 -8.12
C VAL A 42 -22.94 7.64 -8.01
N LEU A 43 -23.43 8.68 -8.69
CA LEU A 43 -22.87 10.03 -8.57
C LEU A 43 -22.94 10.58 -7.14
N SER A 44 -23.95 10.16 -6.35
CA SER A 44 -24.03 10.53 -4.93
C SER A 44 -22.96 9.84 -4.07
N CYS A 45 -22.44 8.69 -4.51
CA CYS A 45 -21.36 7.96 -3.83
C CYS A 45 -19.99 8.64 -4.00
N ASP A 46 -19.82 9.50 -5.01
CA ASP A 46 -18.53 10.14 -5.30
C ASP A 46 -18.16 11.21 -4.25
N VAL A 47 -19.14 11.93 -3.71
CA VAL A 47 -18.92 12.95 -2.68
C VAL A 47 -18.29 12.37 -1.40
N PRO A 48 -18.88 11.35 -0.73
CA PRO A 48 -18.27 10.77 0.45
C PRO A 48 -16.94 10.08 0.15
N ARG A 49 -16.77 9.51 -1.06
CA ARG A 49 -15.48 8.94 -1.50
C ARG A 49 -14.39 10.01 -1.58
N GLN A 50 -14.67 11.16 -2.21
CA GLN A 50 -13.73 12.26 -2.29
C GLN A 50 -13.40 12.82 -0.91
N GLN A 51 -14.40 12.97 -0.04
CA GLN A 51 -14.18 13.44 1.32
C GLN A 51 -13.29 12.49 2.14
N CYS A 52 -13.52 11.18 2.03
CA CYS A 52 -12.70 10.17 2.69
C CYS A 52 -11.26 10.12 2.15
N SER A 53 -11.09 10.18 0.83
CA SER A 53 -9.76 10.20 0.22
C SER A 53 -8.98 11.48 0.58
N ALA A 54 -9.65 12.62 0.70
CA ALA A 54 -9.05 13.85 1.18
C ALA A 54 -8.64 13.75 2.66
N SER A 55 -9.50 13.20 3.53
CA SER A 55 -9.20 13.06 4.96
C SER A 55 -8.02 12.11 5.21
N SER A 56 -8.00 10.97 4.52
CA SER A 56 -6.90 9.99 4.61
C SER A 56 -5.57 10.57 4.14
N ALA A 57 -5.57 11.32 3.03
CA ALA A 57 -4.38 12.01 2.55
C ALA A 57 -3.84 13.04 3.56
N VAL A 58 -4.72 13.77 4.24
CA VAL A 58 -4.33 14.69 5.32
C VAL A 58 -3.74 13.94 6.50
N GLN A 59 -4.39 12.88 6.98
CA GLN A 59 -3.89 12.10 8.11
C GLN A 59 -2.54 11.45 7.81
N GLN A 60 -2.34 10.94 6.59
CA GLN A 60 -1.07 10.40 6.15
C GLN A 60 0.02 11.48 6.17
N LYS A 61 -0.26 12.69 5.67
CA LYS A 61 0.68 13.81 5.76
C LYS A 61 0.99 14.18 7.21
N VAL A 62 -0.01 14.24 8.08
CA VAL A 62 0.18 14.52 9.51
C VAL A 62 1.10 13.48 10.14
N CYS A 63 0.85 12.19 9.90
CA CYS A 63 1.71 11.10 10.37
C CYS A 63 3.16 11.28 9.87
N ASN A 64 3.35 11.49 8.56
CA ASN A 64 4.68 11.67 7.97
C ASN A 64 5.41 12.87 8.57
N THR A 65 4.75 14.03 8.70
CA THR A 65 5.34 15.23 9.29
C THR A 65 5.70 15.01 10.75
N GLN A 66 4.88 14.28 11.52
CA GLN A 66 5.21 13.93 12.90
C GLN A 66 6.44 13.02 13.00
N GLN A 67 6.54 12.00 12.13
CA GLN A 67 7.71 11.11 12.09
C GLN A 67 8.98 11.86 11.68
N GLN A 68 8.87 12.76 10.71
CA GLN A 68 9.96 13.63 10.30
C GLN A 68 10.39 14.56 11.44
N ALA A 69 9.45 15.16 12.18
CA ALA A 69 9.76 16.01 13.31
C ALA A 69 10.52 15.25 14.41
N LYS A 70 10.09 14.03 14.75
CA LYS A 70 10.81 13.16 15.71
C LYS A 70 12.22 12.83 15.24
N THR A 71 12.37 12.49 13.96
CA THR A 71 13.66 12.16 13.36
C THR A 71 14.59 13.37 13.38
N ASN A 72 14.09 14.54 12.97
CA ASN A 72 14.86 15.79 12.98
C ASN A 72 15.28 16.16 14.41
N GLN A 73 14.38 15.99 15.39
CA GLN A 73 14.70 16.27 16.79
C GLN A 73 15.80 15.34 17.31
N TRP A 74 15.74 14.05 16.96
CA TRP A 74 16.79 13.10 17.32
C TRP A 74 18.12 13.44 16.65
N GLN A 75 18.11 13.83 15.37
CA GLN A 75 19.32 14.29 14.67
C GLN A 75 19.94 15.52 15.34
N LEU A 76 19.13 16.52 15.67
CA LEU A 76 19.60 17.71 16.39
C LEU A 76 20.21 17.36 17.75
N CYS A 77 19.68 16.35 18.44
CA CYS A 77 20.26 15.88 19.71
C CYS A 77 21.67 15.34 19.51
N LEU A 78 21.85 14.46 18.52
CA LEU A 78 23.16 13.88 18.20
C LEU A 78 24.20 14.93 17.77
N ASP A 79 23.75 15.96 17.05
CA ASP A 79 24.64 17.03 16.60
C ASP A 79 25.03 18.00 17.74
N THR A 80 24.23 18.06 18.81
CA THR A 80 24.41 19.03 19.91
C THR A 80 25.18 18.45 21.10
N LEU A 81 25.01 17.16 21.40
CA LEU A 81 25.61 16.52 22.58
C LEU A 81 26.94 15.83 22.25
N GLU A 82 27.90 15.89 23.17
CA GLU A 82 29.18 15.17 23.05
C GLU A 82 29.01 13.64 23.24
N ASP A 83 28.06 13.22 24.08
CA ASP A 83 27.71 11.81 24.27
C ASP A 83 26.37 11.49 23.59
N PRO A 84 26.37 10.68 22.51
CA PRO A 84 25.16 10.30 21.81
C PRO A 84 24.25 9.35 22.60
N ALA A 85 24.73 8.75 23.71
CA ALA A 85 23.94 7.83 24.53
C ALA A 85 22.76 8.52 25.25
N ASP A 86 22.82 9.84 25.44
CA ASP A 86 21.75 10.64 26.03
C ASP A 86 20.58 10.90 25.05
N CYS A 87 20.78 10.63 23.76
CA CYS A 87 19.74 10.82 22.74
C CYS A 87 18.87 9.57 22.59
N GLN A 88 17.59 9.67 22.94
CA GLN A 88 16.64 8.58 22.75
C GLN A 88 16.20 8.45 21.28
N GLU A 89 16.45 7.28 20.69
CA GLU A 89 16.03 6.96 19.32
C GLU A 89 14.49 6.99 19.19
N PRO A 90 13.95 7.67 18.15
CA PRO A 90 12.51 7.78 17.96
C PRO A 90 11.93 6.48 17.40
N GLU A 91 10.79 6.06 17.93
CA GLU A 91 10.01 4.98 17.35
C GLU A 91 9.39 5.43 16.01
N ILE A 92 9.90 4.85 14.91
CA ILE A 92 9.43 5.11 13.55
C ILE A 92 8.20 4.24 13.25
N LYS A 93 7.09 4.90 12.95
CA LYS A 93 5.84 4.23 12.55
C LYS A 93 5.64 4.28 11.04
N ASP A 94 5.16 3.18 10.45
CA ASP A 94 4.70 3.15 9.06
C ASP A 94 3.38 3.93 8.90
N CYS A 95 3.44 5.02 8.14
CA CYS A 95 2.31 5.89 7.82
C CYS A 95 1.57 5.48 6.53
N SER A 96 1.98 4.39 5.87
CA SER A 96 1.40 3.94 4.60
C SER A 96 -0.01 3.38 4.72
N GLN A 97 -0.42 2.96 5.94
CA GLN A 97 -1.68 2.27 6.17
C GLN A 97 -2.83 3.16 6.64
N VAL A 98 -2.65 4.48 6.67
CA VAL A 98 -3.55 5.35 7.42
C VAL A 98 -5.00 5.32 6.93
N ASP A 99 -5.32 4.98 5.67
CA ASP A 99 -6.71 4.69 5.28
C ASP A 99 -6.91 4.20 3.83
N ALA A 100 -5.84 3.78 3.13
CA ALA A 100 -5.86 3.63 1.66
C ALA A 100 -6.92 2.64 1.11
N GLY A 101 -7.42 1.72 1.94
CA GLY A 101 -8.44 0.74 1.54
C GLY A 101 -9.88 1.11 1.89
N ILE A 102 -10.11 1.91 2.94
CA ILE A 102 -11.45 2.04 3.54
C ILE A 102 -12.38 2.86 2.63
N CYS A 103 -11.91 3.97 2.07
CA CYS A 103 -12.70 4.80 1.17
C CYS A 103 -13.21 4.03 -0.05
N GLU A 104 -12.35 3.17 -0.61
CA GLU A 104 -12.70 2.35 -1.77
C GLU A 104 -13.63 1.19 -1.38
N VAL A 105 -13.51 0.64 -0.17
CA VAL A 105 -14.46 -0.36 0.36
C VAL A 105 -15.86 0.27 0.51
N THR A 106 -15.95 1.43 1.13
CA THR A 106 -17.23 2.14 1.32
C THR A 106 -17.86 2.53 -0.01
N TYR A 107 -17.05 3.04 -0.95
CA TYR A 107 -17.52 3.37 -2.29
C TYR A 107 -18.08 2.16 -3.03
N ARG A 108 -17.39 1.02 -2.98
CA ARG A 108 -17.88 -0.22 -3.61
C ARG A 108 -19.20 -0.71 -3.00
N GLY A 109 -19.37 -0.58 -1.69
CA GLY A 109 -20.65 -0.88 -1.03
C GLY A 109 -21.79 0.00 -1.59
N CYS A 110 -21.59 1.32 -1.60
CA CYS A 110 -22.55 2.28 -2.18
C CYS A 110 -22.85 1.99 -3.66
N TYR A 111 -21.80 1.64 -4.43
CA TYR A 111 -21.91 1.31 -5.85
C TYR A 111 -22.82 0.10 -6.08
N GLN A 112 -22.69 -0.95 -5.27
CA GLN A 112 -23.54 -2.15 -5.33
C GLN A 112 -24.98 -1.86 -4.90
N GLU A 113 -25.17 -1.05 -3.87
CA GLU A 113 -26.51 -0.63 -3.41
C GLU A 113 -27.27 0.16 -4.48
N CYS A 114 -26.56 0.96 -5.29
CA CYS A 114 -27.11 1.65 -6.45
C CYS A 114 -27.40 0.73 -7.66
N GLY A 115 -27.18 -0.58 -7.53
CA GLY A 115 -27.39 -1.57 -8.58
C GLY A 115 -26.23 -1.71 -9.57
N GLY A 116 -25.06 -1.16 -9.25
CA GLY A 116 -23.84 -1.39 -10.02
C GLY A 116 -23.22 -2.76 -9.72
N GLU A 117 -22.54 -3.34 -10.71
CA GLU A 117 -21.88 -4.63 -10.55
C GLU A 117 -20.38 -4.46 -10.31
N ILE A 118 -19.82 -5.33 -9.46
CA ILE A 118 -18.39 -5.32 -9.11
C ILE A 118 -17.80 -6.68 -9.41
N GLN A 119 -16.84 -6.71 -10.33
CA GLN A 119 -16.05 -7.91 -10.62
C GLN A 119 -14.69 -7.83 -9.96
N GLN A 120 -14.31 -8.90 -9.27
CA GLN A 120 -13.01 -9.03 -8.62
C GLN A 120 -12.08 -9.86 -9.50
N ARG A 121 -10.90 -9.33 -9.83
CA ARG A 121 -9.85 -10.04 -10.58
C ARG A 121 -8.56 -10.04 -9.79
N ARG A 122 -7.89 -11.19 -9.73
CA ARG A 122 -6.50 -11.26 -9.24
C ARG A 122 -5.57 -11.03 -10.42
N ILE A 123 -4.80 -9.95 -10.37
CA ILE A 123 -3.79 -9.62 -11.37
C ILE A 123 -2.41 -9.83 -10.76
N CYS A 124 -1.48 -10.39 -11.52
CA CYS A 124 -0.08 -10.42 -11.13
C CYS A 124 0.52 -9.05 -11.45
N THR A 125 1.22 -8.44 -10.48
CA THR A 125 1.84 -7.11 -10.62
C THR A 125 3.36 -7.16 -10.65
N GLU A 126 3.97 -8.20 -10.11
CA GLU A 126 5.42 -8.41 -10.10
C GLU A 126 5.73 -9.90 -10.22
N GLY A 127 6.86 -10.27 -10.82
CA GLY A 127 7.28 -11.67 -10.94
C GLY A 127 6.36 -12.54 -11.80
N CYS A 128 5.60 -11.89 -12.66
CA CYS A 128 4.96 -12.46 -13.84
C CYS A 128 6.02 -12.47 -14.97
#